data_AF-A0A1R1A3V7-F1
#
_entry.id   AF-A0A1R1A3V7-F1
#
_cell.length_a   1.000
_cell.length_b   1.000
_cell.length_c   1.000
_cell.angle_alpha   90.00
_cell.angle_beta   90.00
_cell.angle_gamma   90.00
#
_symmetry.space_group_name_H-M   'P 1'
#
loop_
_entity.id
_entity.type
_entity.pdbx_description
1 polymer ?
#
loop_
_entity_poly.entity_id
_entity_poly.type
_entity_poly.pdbx_seq_one_letter_code
_entity_poly.pdbx_strand_id
1 'polypeptide(L)'
;MRKWLVVTLLVFLVSASIGLHRTSAAMKIFPYTLSIDGKKVEFTNANHPVVLNGTTVAPFRPVFERLGLHVKWKPENKQIIGESSDLTITLTVGSTKAIVNGKRVDMPAAPVIIKGFTFVPLRFISESSGGELQVYGEEGGNNAWLLSAKQVQLNKAIMDNDLKATEKYLQQGADPTVGVGPLGPAIDSFVPFYGDNLEMVVLFLEYEMNVNAQEEFDGTTLLHNAVLYSRYEMVKYLLEHGANPSIESRIGTPLEIAQSPSFPEDQQNADAIAELLKSYLQNG
;
A
#
# COMPACT_ATOMS: atom_id res chain seq x y z
N MET A 1 28.72 -47.38 -82.28
CA MET A 1 29.04 -48.13 -81.05
C MET A 1 28.86 -47.23 -79.83
N ARG A 2 28.17 -47.75 -78.81
CA ARG A 2 28.07 -47.32 -77.39
C ARG A 2 27.42 -45.95 -77.03
N LYS A 3 26.20 -46.11 -76.53
CA LYS A 3 25.35 -45.29 -75.64
C LYS A 3 26.13 -44.55 -74.54
N TRP A 4 25.72 -43.33 -74.19
CA TRP A 4 25.65 -42.86 -72.79
C TRP A 4 24.37 -42.02 -72.58
N LEU A 5 23.62 -42.39 -71.54
CA LEU A 5 22.43 -41.73 -71.02
C LEU A 5 22.79 -40.35 -70.45
N VAL A 6 21.89 -39.37 -70.62
CA VAL A 6 21.73 -38.30 -69.63
C VAL A 6 20.27 -38.30 -69.22
N VAL A 7 20.07 -38.64 -67.94
CA VAL A 7 18.79 -38.70 -67.24
C VAL A 7 18.38 -37.27 -66.87
N THR A 8 17.24 -36.80 -67.38
CA THR A 8 16.66 -35.51 -67.00
C THR A 8 15.91 -35.67 -65.67
N LEU A 9 16.42 -35.05 -64.62
CA LEU A 9 15.80 -35.03 -63.29
C LEU A 9 14.62 -34.04 -63.28
N LEU A 10 13.39 -34.54 -63.17
CA LEU A 10 12.17 -33.75 -62.95
C LEU A 10 12.12 -33.29 -61.49
N VAL A 11 12.21 -31.98 -61.24
CA VAL A 11 11.97 -31.39 -59.91
C VAL A 11 10.50 -30.98 -59.83
N PHE A 12 9.70 -31.73 -59.07
CA PHE A 12 8.35 -31.35 -58.65
C PHE A 12 8.45 -30.29 -57.53
N LEU A 13 8.07 -29.05 -57.83
CA LEU A 13 7.88 -27.98 -56.84
C LEU A 13 6.51 -28.17 -56.18
N VAL A 14 6.50 -28.76 -54.98
CA VAL A 14 5.31 -28.79 -54.11
C VAL A 14 5.26 -27.44 -53.38
N SER A 15 4.36 -26.56 -53.79
CA SER A 15 4.04 -25.34 -53.03
C SER A 15 3.27 -25.72 -51.77
N ALA A 16 3.98 -25.91 -50.66
CA ALA A 16 3.39 -25.99 -49.34
C ALA A 16 2.89 -24.60 -48.93
N SER A 17 1.58 -24.40 -49.04
CA SER A 17 0.86 -23.26 -48.46
C SER A 17 0.96 -23.34 -46.94
N ILE A 18 1.98 -22.72 -46.37
CA ILE A 18 2.09 -22.55 -44.92
C ILE A 18 0.97 -21.59 -44.51
N GLY A 19 -0.15 -22.16 -44.07
CA GLY A 19 -1.21 -21.39 -43.42
C GLY A 19 -0.63 -20.75 -42.16
N LEU A 20 -0.40 -19.44 -42.20
CA LEU A 20 -0.13 -18.62 -41.02
C LEU A 20 -1.36 -18.69 -40.11
N HIS A 21 -1.35 -19.66 -39.19
CA HIS A 21 -2.21 -19.59 -38.02
C HIS A 21 -1.67 -18.45 -37.16
N ARG A 22 -2.28 -17.27 -37.29
CA ARG A 22 -2.15 -16.22 -36.27
C ARG A 22 -2.81 -16.77 -35.01
N THR A 23 -2.01 -17.34 -34.11
CA THR A 23 -2.45 -17.51 -32.73
C THR A 23 -2.71 -16.11 -32.20
N SER A 24 -3.98 -15.77 -31.95
CA SER A 24 -4.29 -14.56 -31.19
C SER A 24 -3.65 -14.76 -29.81
N ALA A 25 -2.61 -14.01 -29.49
CA ALA A 25 -2.10 -13.95 -28.13
C ALA A 25 -3.28 -13.59 -27.22
N ALA A 26 -3.68 -14.52 -26.36
CA ALA A 26 -4.69 -14.25 -25.36
C ALA A 26 -4.21 -13.04 -24.53
N MET A 27 -5.05 -12.01 -24.42
CA MET A 27 -4.75 -10.83 -23.60
C MET A 27 -4.51 -11.31 -22.17
N LYS A 28 -3.25 -11.29 -21.74
CA LYS A 28 -2.84 -11.68 -20.39
C LYS A 28 -3.29 -10.56 -19.44
N ILE A 29 -4.45 -10.74 -18.82
CA ILE A 29 -4.94 -9.85 -17.77
C ILE A 29 -4.07 -10.11 -16.55
N PHE A 30 -3.09 -9.24 -16.31
CA PHE A 30 -2.34 -9.29 -15.07
C PHE A 30 -3.22 -8.73 -13.94
N PRO A 31 -3.25 -9.35 -12.75
CA PRO A 31 -4.06 -8.87 -11.64
C PRO A 31 -3.55 -7.49 -11.22
N TYR A 32 -4.35 -6.46 -11.48
CA TYR A 32 -4.14 -5.14 -10.90
C TYR A 32 -4.75 -5.17 -9.50
N THR A 33 -3.93 -5.05 -8.47
CA THR A 33 -4.44 -4.84 -7.11
C THR A 33 -4.44 -3.35 -6.82
N LEU A 34 -5.54 -2.85 -6.25
CA LEU A 34 -5.63 -1.50 -5.74
C LEU A 34 -6.04 -1.59 -4.28
N SER A 35 -5.25 -1.02 -3.39
CA SER A 35 -5.63 -0.80 -2.01
C SER A 35 -5.80 0.69 -1.76
N ILE A 36 -6.87 1.07 -1.06
CA ILE A 36 -7.13 2.43 -0.62
C ILE A 36 -7.20 2.41 0.90
N ASP A 37 -6.32 3.15 1.56
CA ASP A 37 -6.15 3.15 3.02
C ASP A 37 -6.03 1.71 3.58
N GLY A 38 -5.08 0.93 3.04
CA GLY A 38 -4.82 -0.45 3.44
C GLY A 38 -5.89 -1.47 3.00
N LYS A 39 -7.08 -1.02 2.61
CA LYS A 39 -8.19 -1.90 2.22
C LYS A 39 -8.15 -2.17 0.72
N LYS A 40 -8.05 -3.45 0.35
CA LYS A 40 -8.13 -3.89 -1.06
C LYS A 40 -9.48 -3.50 -1.67
N VAL A 41 -9.45 -2.97 -2.90
CA VAL A 41 -10.63 -2.68 -3.72
C VAL A 41 -10.94 -3.92 -4.54
N GLU A 42 -12.15 -4.44 -4.38
CA GLU A 42 -12.62 -5.59 -5.15
C GLU A 42 -13.13 -5.14 -6.51
N PHE A 43 -12.69 -5.84 -7.55
CA PHE A 43 -13.11 -5.62 -8.93
C PHE A 43 -13.55 -6.95 -9.54
N THR A 44 -14.40 -6.83 -10.56
CA THR A 44 -14.75 -7.91 -11.48
C THR A 44 -13.84 -7.84 -12.71
N ASN A 45 -13.78 -8.94 -13.48
CA ASN A 45 -13.09 -9.01 -14.77
C ASN A 45 -13.44 -7.87 -15.76
N ALA A 46 -14.61 -7.24 -15.61
CA ALA A 46 -15.06 -6.18 -16.50
C ALA A 46 -14.58 -4.76 -16.08
N ASN A 47 -14.15 -4.58 -14.83
CA ASN A 47 -13.83 -3.26 -14.27
C ASN A 47 -12.51 -3.21 -13.48
N HIS A 48 -11.57 -4.13 -13.71
CA HIS A 48 -10.22 -3.99 -13.14
C HIS A 48 -9.53 -2.74 -13.67
N PRO A 49 -8.71 -2.06 -12.83
CA PRO A 49 -7.83 -1.00 -13.30
C PRO A 49 -6.92 -1.48 -14.44
N VAL A 50 -6.59 -0.56 -15.36
CA VAL A 50 -5.76 -0.84 -16.54
C VAL A 50 -4.78 0.30 -16.78
N VAL A 51 -3.68 0.02 -17.48
CA VAL A 51 -2.73 1.04 -17.92
C VAL A 51 -3.04 1.41 -19.37
N LEU A 52 -3.37 2.68 -19.62
CA LEU A 52 -3.62 3.24 -20.95
C LEU A 52 -2.55 4.28 -21.27
N ASN A 53 -1.74 4.04 -22.30
CA ASN A 53 -0.66 4.94 -22.70
C ASN A 53 0.23 5.39 -21.53
N GLY A 54 0.60 4.44 -20.65
CA GLY A 54 1.41 4.71 -19.45
C GLY A 54 0.64 5.31 -18.26
N THR A 55 -0.67 5.57 -18.39
CA THR A 55 -1.50 6.08 -17.30
C THR A 55 -2.36 4.97 -16.69
N THR A 56 -2.21 4.72 -15.39
CA THR A 56 -3.16 3.88 -14.65
C THR A 56 -4.51 4.56 -14.59
N VAL A 57 -5.55 3.87 -15.06
CA VAL A 57 -6.94 4.29 -14.91
C VAL A 57 -7.73 3.25 -14.13
N ALA A 58 -8.66 3.70 -13.30
CA ALA A 58 -9.49 2.84 -12.45
C ALA A 58 -10.97 3.28 -12.51
N PRO A 59 -11.94 2.41 -12.19
CA PRO A 59 -13.34 2.80 -12.11
C PRO A 59 -13.53 3.94 -11.10
N PHE A 60 -14.22 5.01 -11.52
CA PHE A 60 -14.29 6.24 -10.69
C PHE A 60 -14.98 6.02 -9.34
N ARG A 61 -16.12 5.32 -9.33
CA ARG A 61 -16.99 5.22 -8.16
C ARG A 61 -16.29 4.62 -6.92
N PRO A 62 -15.69 3.42 -6.98
CA PRO A 62 -15.04 2.84 -5.80
C PRO A 62 -13.86 3.68 -5.31
N VAL A 63 -13.14 4.36 -6.22
CA VAL A 63 -12.02 5.23 -5.86
C VAL A 63 -12.52 6.47 -5.11
N PHE A 64 -13.49 7.18 -5.69
CA PHE A 64 -14.03 8.40 -5.10
C PHE A 64 -14.75 8.16 -3.77
N GLU A 65 -15.59 7.12 -3.69
CA GLU A 65 -16.35 6.82 -2.47
C GLU A 65 -15.42 6.44 -1.31
N ARG A 66 -14.34 5.68 -1.57
CA ARG A 66 -13.34 5.36 -0.53
C ARG A 66 -12.48 6.54 -0.13
N LEU A 67 -12.29 7.51 -1.02
CA LEU A 67 -11.70 8.81 -0.70
C LEU A 67 -12.65 9.75 0.06
N GLY A 68 -13.85 9.27 0.43
CA GLY A 68 -14.84 10.06 1.16
C GLY A 68 -15.63 11.05 0.30
N LEU A 69 -15.59 10.91 -1.02
CA LEU A 69 -16.30 11.80 -1.94
C LEU A 69 -17.70 11.24 -2.28
N HIS A 70 -18.70 12.11 -2.20
CA HIS A 70 -20.02 11.84 -2.76
C HIS A 70 -19.98 12.00 -4.27
N VAL A 71 -20.46 10.98 -4.99
CA VAL A 71 -20.27 10.91 -6.44
C VAL A 71 -21.57 11.04 -7.20
N LYS A 72 -21.58 11.91 -8.21
CA LYS A 72 -22.68 12.10 -9.17
C LYS A 72 -22.17 11.82 -10.58
N TRP A 73 -22.86 10.93 -11.29
CA TRP A 73 -22.66 10.73 -12.73
C TRP A 73 -23.78 11.44 -13.49
N LYS A 74 -23.41 12.36 -14.38
CA LYS A 74 -24.33 13.12 -15.24
C LYS A 74 -24.15 12.66 -16.70
N PRO A 75 -24.99 11.74 -17.19
CA PRO A 75 -24.82 11.18 -18.54
C PRO A 75 -25.02 12.20 -19.66
N GLU A 76 -25.83 13.24 -19.44
CA GLU A 76 -26.23 14.24 -20.45
C GLU A 76 -25.02 14.99 -21.01
N ASN A 77 -24.06 15.29 -20.14
CA ASN A 77 -22.82 15.97 -20.46
C ASN A 77 -21.58 15.10 -20.20
N LYS A 78 -21.79 13.80 -19.92
CA LYS A 78 -20.75 12.81 -19.61
C LYS A 78 -19.82 13.25 -18.47
N GLN A 79 -20.40 13.83 -17.43
CA GLN A 79 -19.63 14.34 -16.28
C GLN A 79 -19.64 13.42 -15.07
N ILE A 80 -18.49 13.35 -14.42
CA ILE A 80 -18.28 12.74 -13.12
C ILE A 80 -18.03 13.88 -12.15
N ILE A 81 -18.80 13.96 -11.08
CA ILE A 81 -18.64 14.98 -10.06
C ILE A 81 -18.43 14.28 -8.72
N GLY A 82 -17.28 14.51 -8.09
CA GLY A 82 -16.97 14.08 -6.73
C GLY A 82 -16.94 15.28 -5.79
N GLU A 83 -17.65 15.21 -4.67
CA GLU A 83 -17.81 16.32 -3.72
C GLU A 83 -17.60 15.85 -2.28
N SER A 84 -16.85 16.63 -1.50
CA SER A 84 -16.82 16.62 -0.03
C SER A 84 -17.16 18.03 0.49
N SER A 85 -16.98 18.29 1.79
CA SER A 85 -17.14 19.62 2.38
C SER A 85 -16.17 20.68 1.84
N ASP A 86 -14.98 20.26 1.39
CA ASP A 86 -13.83 21.10 1.05
C ASP A 86 -13.29 20.86 -0.37
N LEU A 87 -13.80 19.84 -1.06
CA LEU A 87 -13.34 19.44 -2.38
C LEU A 87 -14.50 19.26 -3.36
N THR A 88 -14.33 19.75 -4.57
CA THR A 88 -15.15 19.41 -5.73
C THR A 88 -14.25 19.09 -6.92
N ILE A 89 -14.37 17.88 -7.45
CA ILE A 89 -13.69 17.43 -8.67
C ILE A 89 -14.76 17.16 -9.73
N THR A 90 -14.72 17.88 -10.85
CA THR A 90 -15.55 17.63 -12.03
C THR A 90 -14.70 17.19 -13.20
N LEU A 91 -15.03 16.02 -13.75
CA LEU A 91 -14.38 15.43 -14.91
C LEU A 91 -15.39 15.26 -16.04
N THR A 92 -14.92 15.36 -17.28
CA THR A 92 -15.74 15.12 -18.47
C THR A 92 -15.10 14.01 -19.30
N VAL A 93 -15.85 12.96 -19.63
CA VAL A 93 -15.34 11.86 -20.48
C VAL A 93 -14.84 12.39 -21.81
N GLY A 94 -13.63 11.97 -22.21
CA GLY A 94 -12.96 12.41 -23.44
C GLY A 94 -12.23 13.75 -23.35
N SER A 95 -12.27 14.45 -22.21
CA SER A 95 -11.52 15.68 -21.97
C SER A 95 -10.35 15.44 -21.02
N THR A 96 -9.17 15.97 -21.37
CA THR A 96 -8.01 16.05 -20.46
C THR A 96 -8.07 17.26 -19.53
N LYS A 97 -9.10 18.11 -19.64
CA LYS A 97 -9.34 19.23 -18.74
C LYS A 97 -10.34 18.82 -17.66
N ALA A 98 -9.95 18.97 -16.40
CA ALA A 98 -10.77 18.81 -15.21
C ALA A 98 -11.07 20.17 -14.56
N ILE A 99 -12.04 20.21 -13.65
CA ILE A 99 -12.29 21.34 -12.76
C ILE A 99 -12.14 20.87 -11.32
N VAL A 100 -11.19 21.43 -10.58
CA VAL A 100 -10.95 21.13 -9.16
C VAL A 100 -11.15 22.43 -8.37
N ASN A 101 -12.10 22.45 -7.44
CA ASN A 101 -12.47 23.64 -6.66
C ASN A 101 -12.67 24.90 -7.52
N GLY A 102 -13.38 24.74 -8.64
CA GLY A 102 -13.67 25.81 -9.60
C GLY A 102 -12.52 26.19 -10.54
N LYS A 103 -11.31 25.65 -10.34
CA LYS A 103 -10.13 25.93 -11.18
C LYS A 103 -9.96 24.85 -12.24
N ARG A 104 -9.59 25.25 -13.46
CA ARG A 104 -9.26 24.30 -14.53
C ARG A 104 -7.88 23.69 -14.28
N VAL A 105 -7.79 22.36 -14.37
CA VAL A 105 -6.55 21.60 -14.16
C VAL A 105 -6.39 20.60 -15.31
N ASP A 106 -5.15 20.41 -15.76
CA ASP A 106 -4.81 19.46 -16.81
C ASP A 106 -4.56 18.07 -16.24
N MET A 107 -5.08 17.06 -16.94
CA MET A 107 -4.91 15.64 -16.61
C MET A 107 -4.02 14.95 -17.65
N PRO A 108 -3.24 13.93 -17.23
CA PRO A 108 -2.39 13.16 -18.13
C PRO A 108 -3.18 12.29 -19.12
N ALA A 109 -4.42 11.92 -18.77
CA ALA A 109 -5.33 11.19 -19.64
C ALA A 109 -6.77 11.67 -19.41
N ALA A 110 -7.61 11.56 -20.42
CA ALA A 110 -9.04 11.82 -20.28
C ALA A 110 -9.73 10.63 -19.59
N PRO A 111 -10.84 10.84 -18.85
CA PRO A 111 -11.72 9.75 -18.46
C PRO A 111 -12.27 9.05 -19.70
N VAL A 112 -12.35 7.71 -19.65
CA VAL A 112 -12.77 6.87 -20.79
C VAL A 112 -13.84 5.87 -20.38
N ILE A 113 -14.63 5.41 -21.34
CA ILE A 113 -15.60 4.34 -21.11
C ILE A 113 -15.05 3.05 -21.72
N ILE A 114 -14.88 2.02 -20.89
CA ILE A 114 -14.41 0.70 -21.30
C ILE A 114 -15.42 -0.33 -20.81
N LYS A 115 -16.00 -1.10 -21.74
CA LYS A 115 -17.00 -2.15 -21.43
C LYS A 115 -18.15 -1.66 -20.53
N GLY A 116 -18.58 -0.41 -20.72
CA GLY A 116 -19.67 0.21 -19.95
C GLY A 116 -19.27 0.84 -18.61
N PHE A 117 -18.01 0.70 -18.17
CA PHE A 117 -17.50 1.35 -16.98
C PHE A 117 -16.73 2.63 -17.34
N THR A 118 -16.90 3.66 -16.51
CA THR A 118 -16.13 4.89 -16.66
C THR A 118 -14.86 4.81 -15.83
N PHE A 119 -13.72 4.98 -16.48
CA PHE A 119 -12.40 4.94 -15.89
C PHE A 119 -11.81 6.34 -15.82
N VAL A 120 -11.09 6.63 -14.75
CA VAL A 120 -10.45 7.92 -14.46
C VAL A 120 -8.97 7.75 -14.16
N PRO A 121 -8.11 8.73 -14.47
CA PRO A 121 -6.68 8.66 -14.17
C PRO A 121 -6.45 8.61 -12.66
N LEU A 122 -6.01 7.45 -12.15
CA LEU A 122 -5.99 7.18 -10.71
C LEU A 122 -5.10 8.16 -9.95
N ARG A 123 -3.91 8.46 -10.50
CA ARG A 123 -2.95 9.41 -9.90
C ARG A 123 -3.55 10.80 -9.74
N PHE A 124 -4.19 11.30 -10.80
CA PHE A 124 -4.81 12.63 -10.78
C PHE A 124 -5.90 12.73 -9.71
N ILE A 125 -6.74 11.69 -9.57
CA ILE A 125 -7.77 11.66 -8.52
C ILE A 125 -7.14 11.68 -7.14
N SER A 126 -6.13 10.82 -6.92
CA SER A 126 -5.42 10.75 -5.64
C SER A 126 -4.86 12.12 -5.25
N GLU A 127 -4.03 12.72 -6.10
CA GLU A 127 -3.37 14.00 -5.83
C GLU A 127 -4.37 15.16 -5.70
N SER A 128 -5.42 15.20 -6.54
CA SER A 128 -6.46 16.23 -6.46
C SER A 128 -7.27 16.15 -5.17
N SER A 129 -7.34 14.97 -4.55
CA SER A 129 -7.97 14.76 -3.26
C SER A 129 -7.04 14.96 -2.06
N GLY A 130 -5.78 15.34 -2.30
CA GLY A 130 -4.74 15.45 -1.27
C GLY A 130 -4.16 14.10 -0.83
N GLY A 131 -4.50 13.03 -1.53
CA GLY A 131 -3.97 11.69 -1.32
C GLY A 131 -2.63 11.45 -2.01
N GLU A 132 -2.06 10.28 -1.75
CA GLU A 132 -0.82 9.82 -2.36
C GLU A 132 -1.06 8.51 -3.13
N LEU A 133 -0.40 8.32 -4.27
CA LEU A 133 -0.46 7.08 -5.05
C LEU A 133 0.95 6.55 -5.34
N GLN A 134 1.22 5.35 -4.82
CA GLN A 134 2.36 4.54 -5.20
C GLN A 134 1.91 3.36 -6.06
N VAL A 135 2.63 3.14 -7.16
CA VAL A 135 2.39 2.03 -8.07
C VAL A 135 3.71 1.29 -8.26
N TYR A 136 3.68 -0.02 -8.04
CA TYR A 136 4.82 -0.90 -8.27
C TYR A 136 4.42 -2.00 -9.26
N GLY A 137 5.30 -2.34 -10.20
CA GLY A 137 5.03 -3.44 -11.14
C GLY A 137 6.26 -3.90 -11.92
N GLU A 138 6.42 -5.23 -12.01
CA GLU A 138 7.22 -5.99 -13.00
C GLU A 138 6.55 -7.37 -13.23
N GLU A 139 7.07 -8.18 -14.17
CA GLU A 139 6.51 -9.46 -14.68
C GLU A 139 5.62 -10.24 -13.68
N GLY A 140 4.31 -9.95 -13.66
CA GLY A 140 3.39 -10.57 -12.70
C GLY A 140 2.17 -9.72 -12.34
N GLY A 141 2.25 -8.39 -12.42
CA GLY A 141 1.12 -7.49 -12.23
C GLY A 141 1.51 -6.12 -11.69
N ASN A 142 0.50 -5.25 -11.56
CA ASN A 142 0.68 -3.91 -11.00
C ASN A 142 -0.07 -3.85 -9.66
N ASN A 143 0.63 -3.42 -8.62
CA ASN A 143 0.05 -3.14 -7.33
C ASN A 143 0.01 -1.62 -7.14
N ALA A 144 -1.14 -1.11 -6.75
CA ALA A 144 -1.33 0.30 -6.44
C ALA A 144 -1.79 0.46 -4.99
N TRP A 145 -1.06 1.29 -4.24
CA TRP A 145 -1.42 1.72 -2.90
C TRP A 145 -1.77 3.19 -2.97
N LEU A 146 -3.02 3.49 -2.66
CA LEU A 146 -3.53 4.84 -2.57
C LEU A 146 -3.80 5.15 -1.11
N LEU A 147 -3.32 6.29 -0.64
CA LEU A 147 -3.69 6.85 0.66
C LEU A 147 -4.60 8.05 0.47
N SER A 148 -5.64 8.14 1.29
CA SER A 148 -6.45 9.34 1.42
C SER A 148 -5.66 10.47 2.09
N ALA A 149 -6.13 11.70 1.93
CA ALA A 149 -5.45 12.87 2.51
C ALA A 149 -5.27 12.76 4.04
N LYS A 150 -6.28 12.26 4.76
CA LYS A 150 -6.17 12.07 6.22
C LYS A 150 -5.08 11.08 6.60
N GLN A 151 -4.88 10.03 5.80
CA GLN A 151 -3.86 9.03 6.07
C GLN A 151 -2.45 9.55 5.76
N VAL A 152 -2.30 10.31 4.66
CA VAL A 152 -1.05 11.02 4.35
C VAL A 152 -0.68 11.99 5.48
N GLN A 153 -1.67 12.73 5.99
CA GLN A 153 -1.48 13.68 7.08
C GLN A 153 -1.13 13.00 8.41
N LEU A 154 -1.78 11.88 8.74
CA LEU A 154 -1.43 11.06 9.90
C LEU A 154 0.02 10.57 9.80
N ASN A 155 0.39 9.94 8.69
CA ASN A 155 1.73 9.40 8.49
C ASN A 155 2.80 10.48 8.60
N LYS A 156 2.53 11.68 8.07
CA LYS A 156 3.44 12.82 8.22
C LYS A 156 3.56 13.28 9.68
N ALA A 157 2.46 13.47 10.39
CA ALA A 157 2.46 13.91 11.80
C ALA A 157 3.25 12.93 12.69
N ILE A 158 3.05 11.65 12.44
CA ILE A 158 3.77 10.53 13.02
C ILE A 158 5.29 10.65 12.80
N MET A 159 5.73 10.82 11.54
CA MET A 159 7.17 10.96 11.20
C MET A 159 7.79 12.22 11.80
N ASP A 160 7.02 13.29 11.92
CA ASP A 160 7.45 14.55 12.52
C ASP A 160 7.42 14.53 14.07
N ASN A 161 6.95 13.43 14.67
CA ASN A 161 6.67 13.31 16.10
C ASN A 161 5.73 14.40 16.66
N ASP A 162 4.71 14.79 15.88
CA ASP A 162 3.69 15.76 16.29
C ASP A 162 2.50 15.04 16.91
N LEU A 163 2.57 14.80 18.23
CA LEU A 163 1.54 14.08 19.00
C LEU A 163 0.13 14.69 18.81
N LYS A 164 0.04 16.03 18.81
CA LYS A 164 -1.23 16.74 18.69
C LYS A 164 -1.84 16.59 17.31
N ALA A 165 -1.02 16.67 16.26
CA ALA A 165 -1.48 16.42 14.90
C ALA A 165 -1.86 14.94 14.70
N THR A 166 -1.08 14.01 15.26
CA THR A 166 -1.40 12.58 15.25
C THR A 166 -2.78 12.34 15.86
N GLU A 167 -3.00 12.77 17.11
CA GLU A 167 -4.29 12.62 17.80
C GLU A 167 -5.43 13.21 16.97
N LYS A 168 -5.26 14.42 16.44
CA LYS A 168 -6.25 15.07 15.56
C LYS A 168 -6.64 14.18 14.37
N TYR A 169 -5.69 13.54 13.69
CA TYR A 169 -6.00 12.70 12.53
C TYR A 169 -6.57 11.33 12.92
N LEU A 170 -6.17 10.77 14.06
CA LEU A 170 -6.81 9.59 14.64
C LEU A 170 -8.28 9.86 14.99
N GLN A 171 -8.60 11.02 15.57
CA GLN A 171 -9.99 11.46 15.83
C GLN A 171 -10.81 11.62 14.54
N GLN A 172 -10.17 11.88 13.40
CA GLN A 172 -10.81 11.91 12.08
C GLN A 172 -10.93 10.51 11.42
N GLY A 173 -10.55 9.46 12.16
CA GLY A 173 -10.61 8.07 11.71
C GLY A 173 -9.55 7.73 10.66
N ALA A 174 -8.38 8.39 10.68
CA ALA A 174 -7.19 7.86 10.04
C ALA A 174 -6.67 6.65 10.84
N ASP A 175 -6.09 5.68 10.16
CA ASP A 175 -5.72 4.40 10.75
C ASP A 175 -4.19 4.34 10.92
N PRO A 176 -3.66 4.32 12.15
CA PRO A 176 -2.22 4.31 12.40
C PRO A 176 -1.52 3.02 11.99
N THR A 177 -2.25 1.99 11.53
CA THR A 177 -1.69 0.76 10.95
C THR A 177 -1.52 0.84 9.43
N VAL A 178 -1.99 1.94 8.80
CA VAL A 178 -2.08 2.06 7.35
C VAL A 178 -1.02 3.01 6.79
N GLY A 179 -0.44 2.65 5.65
CA GLY A 179 0.24 3.65 4.83
C GLY A 179 0.88 3.12 3.57
N VAL A 180 2.00 3.71 3.14
CA VAL A 180 2.36 3.69 1.72
C VAL A 180 3.20 2.48 1.32
N GLY A 181 2.73 1.76 0.29
CA GLY A 181 3.46 0.65 -0.32
C GLY A 181 3.31 -0.69 0.39
N PRO A 182 4.03 -1.73 -0.05
CA PRO A 182 4.01 -3.05 0.58
C PRO A 182 4.64 -3.06 1.99
N LEU A 183 5.33 -1.98 2.35
CA LEU A 183 6.00 -1.79 3.63
C LEU A 183 5.34 -0.63 4.41
N GLY A 184 4.02 -0.40 4.29
CA GLY A 184 3.34 0.71 4.95
C GLY A 184 3.75 0.89 6.44
N PRO A 185 3.48 2.04 7.10
CA PRO A 185 3.73 2.32 8.51
C PRO A 185 2.75 1.50 9.36
N ALA A 186 2.84 0.20 9.26
CA ALA A 186 3.22 -0.61 10.37
C ALA A 186 3.55 0.18 11.67
N ILE A 187 2.77 -0.07 12.72
CA ILE A 187 3.25 0.09 14.11
C ILE A 187 4.60 -0.62 14.32
N ASP A 188 4.86 -1.55 13.40
CA ASP A 188 5.90 -2.52 13.27
C ASP A 188 7.03 -2.06 12.29
N SER A 189 6.91 -0.89 11.64
CA SER A 189 7.98 -0.27 10.82
C SER A 189 8.08 1.26 11.04
N PHE A 190 9.03 1.68 11.85
CA PHE A 190 9.61 3.05 11.92
C PHE A 190 9.06 4.09 12.91
N VAL A 191 7.79 4.09 13.34
CA VAL A 191 7.28 5.23 14.13
C VAL A 191 7.88 5.36 15.55
N PRO A 192 7.99 4.29 16.36
CA PRO A 192 8.52 4.44 17.72
C PRO A 192 10.05 4.61 17.76
N PHE A 193 10.75 4.55 16.63
CA PHE A 193 12.18 4.25 16.62
C PHE A 193 13.12 5.46 16.59
N TYR A 194 12.68 6.60 16.05
CA TYR A 194 13.50 7.82 16.03
C TYR A 194 13.32 8.63 17.33
N GLY A 195 13.53 8.00 18.49
CA GLY A 195 13.55 8.66 19.81
C GLY A 195 12.73 7.97 20.90
N ASP A 196 12.91 8.42 22.14
CA ASP A 196 12.12 8.00 23.31
C ASP A 196 10.72 8.62 23.24
N ASN A 197 9.82 7.97 22.50
CA ASN A 197 8.50 8.50 22.17
C ASN A 197 7.38 7.75 22.90
N LEU A 198 7.46 7.72 24.23
CA LEU A 198 6.49 7.03 25.08
C LEU A 198 5.07 7.57 24.88
N GLU A 199 4.91 8.89 24.74
CA GLU A 199 3.61 9.52 24.58
C GLU A 199 2.89 9.12 23.29
N MET A 200 3.61 8.95 22.18
CA MET A 200 3.02 8.46 20.94
C MET A 200 2.58 7.00 21.07
N VAL A 201 3.37 6.17 21.77
CA VAL A 201 3.00 4.78 22.05
C VAL A 201 1.77 4.70 22.95
N VAL A 202 1.71 5.53 24.00
CA VAL A 202 0.54 5.66 24.88
C VAL A 202 -0.70 6.00 24.03
N LEU A 203 -0.62 7.04 23.20
CA LEU A 203 -1.71 7.46 22.33
C LEU A 203 -2.18 6.32 21.42
N PHE A 204 -1.25 5.58 20.80
CA PHE A 204 -1.59 4.46 19.93
C PHE A 204 -2.30 3.32 20.69
N LEU A 205 -1.87 2.99 21.90
CA LEU A 205 -2.55 1.97 22.71
C LEU A 205 -3.93 2.45 23.20
N GLU A 206 -4.13 3.75 23.46
CA GLU A 206 -5.45 4.32 23.75
C GLU A 206 -6.42 4.17 22.57
N TYR A 207 -5.89 4.12 21.34
CA TYR A 207 -6.64 3.82 20.12
C TYR A 207 -6.76 2.32 19.82
N GLU A 208 -6.68 1.47 20.86
CA GLU A 208 -6.88 0.02 20.84
C GLU A 208 -5.93 -0.73 19.88
N MET A 209 -4.77 -0.14 19.57
CA MET A 209 -3.77 -0.84 18.77
C MET A 209 -3.25 -2.06 19.52
N ASN A 210 -3.06 -3.16 18.77
CA ASN A 210 -2.59 -4.41 19.34
C ASN A 210 -1.13 -4.26 19.81
N VAL A 211 -0.92 -4.19 21.12
CA VAL A 211 0.40 -4.14 21.77
C VAL A 211 1.31 -5.32 21.40
N ASN A 212 0.71 -6.44 20.97
CA ASN A 212 1.37 -7.68 20.55
C ASN A 212 1.44 -7.87 19.03
N ALA A 213 1.18 -6.83 18.24
CA ALA A 213 1.35 -6.89 16.79
C ALA A 213 2.82 -7.20 16.44
N GLN A 214 3.01 -8.16 15.54
CA GLN A 214 4.33 -8.53 14.98
C GLN A 214 4.43 -7.92 13.58
N GLU A 215 5.58 -7.31 13.21
CA GLU A 215 5.80 -6.96 11.80
C GLU A 215 5.91 -8.19 10.92
N GLU A 216 5.68 -7.97 9.63
CA GLU A 216 5.68 -9.03 8.63
C GLU A 216 7.08 -9.53 8.27
N PHE A 217 8.15 -8.74 8.46
CA PHE A 217 9.48 -9.07 7.97
C PHE A 217 10.27 -9.95 8.93
N ASP A 218 10.28 -9.70 10.24
CA ASP A 218 11.06 -10.44 11.25
C ASP A 218 10.31 -10.88 12.52
N GLY A 219 8.99 -10.73 12.61
CA GLY A 219 8.16 -11.02 13.77
C GLY A 219 8.29 -10.05 14.96
N THR A 220 8.93 -8.89 14.82
CA THR A 220 9.23 -7.98 15.95
C THR A 220 7.98 -7.26 16.46
N THR A 221 7.87 -7.10 17.80
CA THR A 221 6.81 -6.32 18.47
C THR A 221 7.33 -5.03 19.09
N LEU A 222 6.43 -4.15 19.57
CA LEU A 222 6.80 -2.97 20.35
C LEU A 222 7.71 -3.32 21.55
N LEU A 223 7.46 -4.45 22.21
CA LEU A 223 8.26 -4.89 23.35
C LEU A 223 9.68 -5.31 22.94
N HIS A 224 9.84 -6.03 21.83
CA HIS A 224 11.17 -6.35 21.28
C HIS A 224 11.98 -5.08 21.04
N ASN A 225 11.35 -4.05 20.47
CA ASN A 225 12.00 -2.77 20.18
C ASN A 225 12.36 -1.99 21.45
N ALA A 226 11.42 -1.90 22.40
CA ALA A 226 11.66 -1.23 23.68
C ALA A 226 12.86 -1.86 24.40
N VAL A 227 12.97 -3.19 24.36
CA VAL A 227 14.14 -3.91 24.85
C VAL A 227 15.37 -3.58 24.03
N LEU A 228 15.32 -3.71 22.69
CA LEU A 228 16.44 -3.50 21.75
C LEU A 228 17.12 -2.13 21.90
N TYR A 229 16.38 -1.12 22.31
CA TYR A 229 16.90 0.23 22.54
C TYR A 229 17.04 0.61 24.03
N SER A 230 17.06 -0.37 24.94
CA SER A 230 17.24 -0.17 26.39
C SER A 230 16.24 0.79 27.05
N ARG A 231 14.99 0.84 26.57
CA ARG A 231 13.98 1.80 27.03
C ARG A 231 13.18 1.24 28.21
N TYR A 232 13.78 1.25 29.40
CA TYR A 232 13.18 0.64 30.61
C TYR A 232 11.73 1.07 30.88
N GLU A 233 11.45 2.38 30.85
CA GLU A 233 10.09 2.90 31.12
C GLU A 233 9.08 2.45 30.04
N MET A 234 9.50 2.40 28.77
CA MET A 234 8.67 1.86 27.68
C MET A 234 8.42 0.36 27.86
N VAL A 235 9.43 -0.42 28.21
CA VAL A 235 9.29 -1.87 28.50
C VAL A 235 8.27 -2.08 29.61
N LYS A 236 8.43 -1.35 30.72
CA LYS A 236 7.51 -1.42 31.85
C LYS A 236 6.08 -1.05 31.45
N TYR A 237 5.89 0.07 30.77
CA TYR A 237 4.57 0.50 30.30
C TYR A 237 3.92 -0.54 29.40
N LEU A 238 4.65 -1.08 28.41
CA LEU A 238 4.13 -2.10 27.49
C LEU A 238 3.70 -3.37 28.23
N LEU A 239 4.49 -3.85 29.20
CA LEU A 239 4.17 -5.02 30.01
C LEU A 239 2.93 -4.79 30.90
N GLU A 240 2.82 -3.61 31.52
CA GLU A 240 1.62 -3.20 32.28
C GLU A 240 0.36 -3.15 31.39
N HIS A 241 0.51 -2.94 30.08
CA HIS A 241 -0.57 -2.89 29.11
C HIS A 241 -0.72 -4.19 28.28
N GLY A 242 -0.21 -5.31 28.79
CA GLY A 242 -0.47 -6.63 28.24
C GLY A 242 0.43 -7.06 27.08
N ALA A 243 1.59 -6.42 26.90
CA ALA A 243 2.63 -6.94 26.02
C ALA A 243 3.10 -8.32 26.51
N ASN A 244 3.17 -9.27 25.60
CA ASN A 244 3.58 -10.65 25.87
C ASN A 244 5.10 -10.79 25.71
N PRO A 245 5.85 -11.00 26.82
CA PRO A 245 7.30 -11.13 26.78
C PRO A 245 7.80 -12.46 26.18
N SER A 246 6.91 -13.36 25.80
CA SER A 246 7.23 -14.67 25.22
C SER A 246 7.11 -14.73 23.69
N ILE A 247 6.67 -13.65 23.04
CA ILE A 247 6.59 -13.63 21.56
C ILE A 247 8.01 -13.73 21.01
N GLU A 248 8.19 -14.60 20.01
CA GLU A 248 9.47 -14.82 19.34
C GLU A 248 9.52 -14.06 18.01
N SER A 249 10.59 -13.29 17.81
CA SER A 249 10.98 -12.71 16.52
C SER A 249 12.18 -13.46 15.94
N ARG A 250 12.63 -13.12 14.73
CA ARG A 250 13.85 -13.69 14.13
C ARG A 250 15.13 -13.33 14.90
N ILE A 251 15.10 -12.30 15.73
CA ILE A 251 16.21 -11.91 16.61
C ILE A 251 16.05 -12.47 18.04
N GLY A 252 15.05 -13.33 18.27
CA GLY A 252 14.74 -13.95 19.55
C GLY A 252 13.56 -13.32 20.28
N THR A 253 13.29 -13.80 21.48
CA THR A 253 12.32 -13.23 22.43
C THR A 253 12.85 -11.94 23.07
N PRO A 254 11.99 -11.09 23.66
CA PRO A 254 12.43 -9.93 24.43
C PRO A 254 13.49 -10.26 25.49
N LEU A 255 13.39 -11.41 26.18
CA LEU A 255 14.38 -11.80 27.19
C LEU A 255 15.73 -12.19 26.58
N GLU A 256 15.72 -12.91 25.46
CA GLU A 256 16.95 -13.30 24.75
C GLU A 256 17.67 -12.07 24.19
N ILE A 257 16.93 -11.08 23.69
CA ILE A 257 17.48 -9.79 23.24
C ILE A 257 18.17 -9.08 24.42
N ALA A 258 17.49 -8.95 25.57
CA ALA A 258 18.04 -8.28 26.76
C ALA A 258 19.32 -8.94 27.30
N GLN A 259 19.51 -10.24 27.05
CA GLN A 259 20.67 -11.02 27.50
C GLN A 259 21.76 -11.19 26.42
N SER A 260 21.55 -10.65 25.21
CA SER A 260 22.46 -10.85 24.09
C SER A 260 23.82 -10.17 24.34
N PRO A 261 24.96 -10.86 24.11
CA PRO A 261 26.28 -10.25 24.23
C PRO A 261 26.59 -9.21 23.15
N SER A 262 25.81 -9.21 22.06
CA SER A 262 25.99 -8.32 20.90
C SER A 262 25.33 -6.96 21.09
N PHE A 263 24.82 -6.70 22.30
CA PHE A 263 24.04 -5.54 22.69
C PHE A 263 24.96 -4.45 23.27
N PRO A 264 25.03 -3.23 22.70
CA PRO A 264 25.87 -2.17 23.27
C PRO A 264 25.08 -0.90 23.65
N GLU A 265 25.17 -0.48 24.91
CA GLU A 265 25.67 0.85 25.38
C GLU A 265 25.48 1.05 26.90
N ASP A 266 24.46 0.44 27.51
CA ASP A 266 24.14 0.55 28.95
C ASP A 266 23.78 -0.80 29.59
N GLN A 267 24.80 -1.47 30.15
CA GLN A 267 24.67 -2.79 30.77
C GLN A 267 23.73 -2.79 31.98
N GLN A 268 23.64 -1.67 32.71
CA GLN A 268 22.81 -1.58 33.92
C GLN A 268 21.33 -1.61 33.58
N ASN A 269 20.93 -0.91 32.51
CA ASN A 269 19.55 -0.93 32.03
C ASN A 269 19.17 -2.29 31.41
N ALA A 270 20.09 -2.96 30.72
CA ALA A 270 19.84 -4.30 30.17
C ALA A 270 19.53 -5.33 31.27
N ASP A 271 20.30 -5.34 32.36
CA ASP A 271 20.07 -6.24 33.50
C ASP A 271 18.72 -5.97 34.17
N ALA A 272 18.36 -4.69 34.37
CA ALA A 272 17.08 -4.30 34.94
C ALA A 272 15.88 -4.72 34.07
N ILE A 273 16.01 -4.56 32.75
CA ILE A 273 15.01 -5.03 31.77
C ILE A 273 14.88 -6.55 31.81
N ALA A 274 16.00 -7.28 31.86
CA ALA A 274 15.99 -8.75 31.92
C ALA A 274 15.29 -9.26 33.19
N GLU A 275 15.56 -8.66 34.35
CA GLU A 275 14.88 -9.00 35.61
C GLU A 275 13.38 -8.67 35.55
N LEU A 276 13.01 -7.53 34.97
CA LEU A 276 11.61 -7.17 34.77
C LEU A 276 10.89 -8.20 33.90
N LEU A 277 11.46 -8.56 32.75
CA LEU A 277 10.88 -9.58 31.85
C LEU A 277 10.72 -10.94 32.53
N LYS A 278 11.73 -11.40 33.29
CA LYS A 278 11.65 -12.65 34.07
C LYS A 278 10.49 -12.62 35.07
N SER A 279 10.26 -11.48 35.74
CA SER A 279 9.18 -11.36 36.70
C SER A 279 7.80 -11.51 36.06
N TYR A 280 7.61 -11.04 34.81
CA TYR A 280 6.35 -11.23 34.08
C TYR A 280 6.19 -12.66 33.57
N LEU A 281 7.28 -13.31 33.13
CA LEU A 281 7.27 -14.71 32.69
C LEU A 281 6.98 -15.70 33.82
N GLN A 282 7.29 -15.36 35.07
CA GLN A 282 7.02 -16.21 36.24
C GLN A 282 5.60 -16.06 36.80
N ASN A 283 4.94 -14.92 36.51
CA ASN A 283 3.66 -14.53 37.11
C ASN A 283 2.47 -14.54 36.14
N GLY A 284 2.70 -14.70 34.83
CA GLY A 284 1.67 -14.82 33.79
C GLY A 284 1.46 -16.26 33.32
#